data_AF-A0A969EM15-F1
#
_entry.id   AF-A0A969EM15-F1
#
_cell.length_a   1.000
_cell.length_b   1.000
_cell.length_c   1.000
_cell.angle_alpha   90.00
_cell.angle_beta   90.00
_cell.angle_gamma   90.00
#
_symmetry.space_group_name_H-M   'P 1'
#
loop_
_entity.id
_entity.type
_entity.pdbx_description
1 polymer ?
#
loop_
_entity_poly.entity_id
_entity_poly.type
_entity_poly.pdbx_seq_one_letter_code
_entity_poly.pdbx_strand_id
1 'polypeptide(L)'
;MINGDQEYVIKRVIGAEEVIDTIGTSGAIKAGNSTNRLLASCNDDVFSLQVNGREVASVVDTSLAFGFLVGLIVQTQEGAPVDVSFDNFDAYAP
;
A
#
# COMPACT_ATOMS: atom_id res chain seq x y z
N MET A 1 0.53 0.29 -2.60
CA MET A 1 0.06 1.66 -2.92
C MET A 1 -1.40 1.59 -3.36
N ILE A 2 -2.15 2.67 -3.13
CA ILE A 2 -3.49 2.87 -3.70
C ILE A 2 -3.58 4.28 -4.31
N ASN A 3 -4.52 4.53 -5.23
CA ASN A 3 -4.74 5.85 -5.81
C ASN A 3 -6.24 6.23 -5.91
N GLY A 4 -6.51 7.43 -6.43
CA GLY A 4 -7.87 7.96 -6.60
C GLY A 4 -8.71 7.24 -7.67
N ASP A 5 -8.08 6.48 -8.56
CA ASP A 5 -8.72 5.68 -9.62
C ASP A 5 -9.11 4.28 -9.13
N GLN A 6 -9.03 4.05 -7.81
CA GLN A 6 -9.36 2.78 -7.16
C GLN A 6 -8.42 1.63 -7.56
N GLU A 7 -7.19 1.96 -7.93
CA GLU A 7 -6.16 0.99 -8.21
C GLU A 7 -5.32 0.68 -6.96
N TYR A 8 -4.76 -0.52 -6.91
CA TYR A 8 -3.76 -0.92 -5.93
C TYR A 8 -2.62 -1.67 -6.59
N VAL A 9 -1.46 -1.67 -5.92
CA VAL A 9 -0.30 -2.47 -6.31
C VAL A 9 0.62 -2.72 -5.12
N ILE A 10 1.25 -3.89 -5.06
CA ILE A 10 2.39 -4.17 -4.18
C ILE A 10 3.66 -4.10 -5.03
N LYS A 11 4.62 -3.30 -4.57
CA LYS A 11 5.93 -3.12 -5.21
C LYS A 11 7.04 -3.51 -4.24
N ARG A 12 8.11 -4.07 -4.79
CA ARG A 12 9.41 -4.22 -4.14
C ARG A 12 10.34 -3.13 -4.66
N VAL A 13 11.20 -2.61 -3.80
CA VAL A 13 12.21 -1.62 -4.19
C VAL A 13 13.58 -2.10 -3.72
N ILE A 14 14.36 -2.68 -4.64
CA ILE A 14 15.76 -3.05 -4.43
C ILE A 14 16.56 -2.36 -5.55
N GLY A 15 17.07 -1.16 -5.25
CA GLY A 15 17.62 -0.25 -6.26
C GLY A 15 16.52 0.39 -7.12
N ALA A 16 15.85 -0.40 -7.94
CA ALA A 16 14.72 0.03 -8.77
C ALA A 16 13.38 -0.47 -8.22
N GLU A 17 12.29 0.21 -8.59
CA GLU A 17 10.94 -0.27 -8.32
C GLU A 17 10.57 -1.45 -9.22
N GLU A 18 10.01 -2.48 -8.61
CA GLU A 18 9.51 -3.68 -9.27
C GLU A 18 8.09 -3.96 -8.80
N VAL A 19 7.18 -4.17 -9.75
CA VAL A 19 5.80 -4.60 -9.47
C VAL A 19 5.82 -6.10 -9.23
N ILE A 20 5.55 -6.52 -7.99
CA ILE A 20 5.64 -7.94 -7.59
C ILE A 20 4.27 -8.62 -7.53
N ASP A 21 3.19 -7.84 -7.56
CA ASP A 21 1.82 -8.30 -7.78
C ASP A 21 1.19 -7.50 -8.92
N THR A 22 0.18 -8.05 -9.59
CA THR A 22 -0.50 -7.38 -10.69
C THR A 22 -1.16 -6.08 -10.21
N ILE A 23 -1.09 -5.03 -11.03
CA ILE A 23 -1.88 -3.82 -10.78
C ILE A 23 -3.36 -4.19 -10.90
N GLY A 24 -4.09 -4.04 -9.80
CA GLY A 24 -5.50 -4.39 -9.72
C GLY A 24 -6.38 -3.18 -9.42
N THR A 25 -7.68 -3.34 -9.62
CA THR A 25 -8.70 -2.39 -9.18
C THR A 25 -9.57 -3.01 -8.10
N SER A 26 -10.07 -2.20 -7.17
CA SER A 26 -10.99 -2.68 -6.14
C SER A 26 -11.96 -1.59 -5.72
N GLY A 27 -13.26 -1.89 -5.80
CA GLY A 27 -14.31 -1.03 -5.25
C GLY A 27 -14.27 -0.88 -3.72
N ALA A 28 -13.35 -1.58 -3.03
CA ALA A 28 -13.06 -1.29 -1.63
C ALA A 28 -12.30 0.02 -1.45
N ILE A 29 -11.60 0.52 -2.48
CA ILE A 29 -10.89 1.80 -2.42
C ILE A 29 -11.90 2.91 -2.71
N LYS A 30 -12.05 3.83 -1.76
CA LYS A 30 -12.91 5.00 -1.94
C LYS A 30 -12.15 6.08 -2.70
N ALA A 31 -12.79 6.64 -3.72
CA ALA A 31 -12.29 7.77 -4.48
C ALA A 31 -12.68 9.12 -3.85
N GLY A 32 -12.09 10.21 -4.38
CA GLY A 32 -12.33 11.58 -3.93
C GLY A 32 -11.84 11.84 -2.50
N ASN A 33 -12.59 12.64 -1.74
CA ASN A 33 -12.20 13.07 -0.38
C ASN A 33 -12.59 12.07 0.73
N SER A 34 -12.88 10.83 0.37
CA SER A 34 -13.28 9.81 1.34
C SER A 34 -12.07 9.17 2.02
N THR A 35 -12.15 8.95 3.33
CA THR A 35 -11.08 8.27 4.07
C THR A 35 -11.06 6.77 3.79
N ASN A 36 -9.87 6.27 3.46
CA ASN A 36 -9.56 4.84 3.36
C ASN A 36 -8.84 4.36 4.62
N ARG A 37 -9.22 3.19 5.14
CA ARG A 37 -8.48 2.49 6.19
C ARG A 37 -7.58 1.45 5.53
N LEU A 38 -6.29 1.54 5.78
CA LEU A 38 -5.29 0.64 5.20
C LEU A 38 -4.75 -0.30 6.28
N LEU A 39 -4.51 -1.55 5.90
CA LEU A 39 -3.72 -2.50 6.67
C LEU A 39 -2.77 -3.19 5.69
N ALA A 40 -1.47 -3.02 5.90
CA ALA A 40 -0.45 -3.80 5.23
C ALA A 40 0.12 -4.80 6.24
N SER A 41 0.26 -6.07 5.85
CA SER A 41 0.87 -7.10 6.68
C SER A 41 2.00 -7.79 5.95
N CYS A 42 3.01 -8.21 6.70
CA CYS A 42 4.09 -9.09 6.26
C CYS A 42 4.14 -10.24 7.26
N ASN A 43 3.56 -11.38 6.91
CA ASN A 43 3.53 -12.56 7.75
C ASN A 43 4.34 -13.64 7.04
N ASP A 44 5.48 -14.02 7.63
CA ASP A 44 6.50 -14.83 6.97
C ASP A 44 6.87 -14.20 5.60
N ASP A 45 6.70 -14.96 4.52
CA ASP A 45 6.99 -14.51 3.16
C ASP A 45 5.76 -13.88 2.46
N VAL A 46 4.64 -13.68 3.16
CA VAL A 46 3.38 -13.19 2.57
C VAL A 46 3.17 -11.71 2.89
N PHE A 47 3.21 -10.89 1.84
CA PHE A 47 2.80 -9.49 1.87
C PHE A 47 1.34 -9.37 1.46
N SER A 48 0.52 -8.78 2.31
CA SER A 48 -0.90 -8.51 1.99
C SER A 48 -1.25 -7.03 2.16
N LEU A 49 -2.20 -6.57 1.36
CA LEU A 49 -2.81 -5.25 1.49
C LEU A 49 -4.32 -5.40 1.63
N GLN A 50 -4.86 -4.79 2.67
CA GLN A 50 -6.29 -4.62 2.87
C GLN A 50 -6.66 -3.15 2.81
N VAL A 51 -7.80 -2.88 2.17
CA VAL A 51 -8.40 -1.55 2.09
C VAL A 51 -9.82 -1.63 2.61
N ASN A 52 -10.16 -0.78 3.59
CA ASN A 52 -11.47 -0.73 4.22
C ASN A 52 -11.95 -2.11 4.72
N GLY A 53 -11.01 -2.93 5.24
CA GLY A 53 -11.29 -4.26 5.80
C GLY A 53 -11.42 -5.39 4.76
N ARG A 54 -11.18 -5.12 3.47
CA ARG A 54 -11.16 -6.13 2.41
C ARG A 54 -9.74 -6.32 1.89
N GLU A 55 -9.26 -7.56 1.85
CA GLU A 55 -8.02 -7.90 1.15
C GLU A 55 -8.15 -7.57 -0.34
N VAL A 56 -7.21 -6.76 -0.84
CA VAL A 56 -7.14 -6.38 -2.24
C VAL A 56 -5.94 -6.99 -2.94
N ALA A 57 -4.85 -7.28 -2.23
CA ALA A 57 -3.65 -7.89 -2.79
C ALA A 57 -2.99 -8.84 -1.77
N SER A 58 -2.36 -9.90 -2.29
CA SER A 58 -1.58 -10.85 -1.51
C SER A 58 -0.52 -11.49 -2.40
N VAL A 59 0.75 -11.40 -1.99
CA VAL A 59 1.89 -11.89 -2.76
C VAL A 59 2.92 -12.55 -1.86
N VAL A 60 3.52 -13.63 -2.34
CA VAL A 60 4.66 -14.28 -1.70
C VAL A 60 5.95 -13.64 -2.21
N ASP A 61 6.77 -13.10 -1.32
CA ASP A 61 8.10 -12.58 -1.64
C ASP A 61 9.11 -12.86 -0.52
N THR A 62 10.21 -13.53 -0.87
CA THR A 62 11.31 -13.87 0.06
C THR A 62 12.49 -12.92 -0.07
N SER A 63 12.40 -11.88 -0.91
CA SER A 63 13.54 -11.02 -1.26
C SER A 63 13.94 -10.07 -0.13
N LEU A 64 13.01 -9.76 0.78
CA LEU A 64 13.20 -8.86 1.91
C LEU A 64 12.71 -9.53 3.20
N ALA A 65 13.62 -10.15 3.94
CA ALA A 65 13.27 -10.94 5.14
C ALA A 65 12.96 -10.08 6.38
N PHE A 66 13.42 -8.83 6.44
CA PHE A 66 13.16 -7.92 7.56
C PHE A 66 13.33 -6.45 7.16
N GLY A 67 12.74 -5.55 7.96
CA GLY A 67 12.91 -4.11 7.85
C GLY A 67 12.76 -3.44 9.21
N PHE A 68 13.45 -2.32 9.41
CA PHE A 68 13.43 -1.59 10.70
C PHE A 68 12.47 -0.41 10.72
N LEU A 69 12.04 0.06 9.54
CA LEU A 69 11.26 1.28 9.39
C LEU A 69 10.00 1.00 8.60
N VAL A 70 8.87 1.47 9.12
CA VAL A 70 7.58 1.48 8.43
C VAL A 70 7.17 2.94 8.28
N GLY A 71 6.70 3.32 7.10
CA GLY A 71 6.35 4.70 6.80
C GLY A 71 5.28 4.82 5.71
N LEU A 72 4.76 6.03 5.57
CA LEU A 72 3.76 6.40 4.58
C LEU A 72 4.38 7.38 3.60
N ILE A 73 4.18 7.15 2.31
CA ILE A 73 4.72 7.97 1.23
C ILE A 73 3.56 8.37 0.33
N VAL A 74 3.53 9.65 -0.04
CA VAL A 74 2.63 10.20 -1.05
C VAL A 74 3.45 10.54 -2.29
N GLN A 75 2.98 10.07 -3.44
CA GLN A 75 3.55 10.42 -4.73
C GLN A 75 2.46 11.06 -5.58
N THR A 76 2.76 12.22 -6.15
CA THR A 76 1.85 12.94 -7.05
C THR A 76 2.51 13.11 -8.41
N GLN A 77 1.70 13.23 -9.45
CA GLN A 77 2.20 13.73 -10.74
C GLN A 77 2.46 15.23 -10.66
N GLU A 78 3.31 15.75 -11.55
CA GLU A 78 3.60 17.17 -11.65
C GLU A 78 2.32 17.96 -12.00
N GLY A 79 2.14 19.14 -11.36
CA GLY A 79 1.16 20.14 -11.81
C GLY A 79 -0.08 20.35 -10.94
N ALA A 80 -0.43 19.44 -10.02
CA ALA A 80 -1.55 19.63 -9.09
C ALA A 80 -1.10 19.47 -7.63
N PRO A 81 -1.26 20.48 -6.77
CA PRO A 81 -1.04 20.30 -5.33
C PRO A 81 -2.07 19.31 -4.79
N VAL A 82 -1.60 18.36 -3.98
CA VAL A 82 -2.45 17.43 -3.25
C VAL A 82 -2.17 17.60 -1.77
N ASP A 83 -3.24 17.68 -0.98
CA ASP A 83 -3.18 17.59 0.47
C ASP A 83 -3.62 16.18 0.88
N VAL A 84 -2.78 15.50 1.65
CA VAL A 84 -3.06 14.15 2.15
C VAL A 84 -2.79 14.14 3.64
N SER A 85 -3.82 13.81 4.42
CA SER A 85 -3.71 13.61 5.85
C SER A 85 -3.69 12.13 6.20
N PHE A 86 -2.89 11.79 7.20
CA PHE A 86 -2.85 10.47 7.82
C PHE A 86 -3.16 10.60 9.29
N ASP A 87 -3.90 9.63 9.83
CA ASP A 87 -4.23 9.54 11.25
C ASP A 87 -4.34 8.06 11.65
N ASN A 88 -4.21 7.77 12.95
CA ASN A 88 -4.24 6.41 13.53
C ASN A 88 -3.22 5.46 12.85
N PHE A 89 -1.99 5.94 12.70
CA PHE A 89 -0.89 5.13 12.18
C PHE A 89 -0.26 4.32 13.31
N ASP A 90 -0.49 3.01 13.27
CA ASP A 90 0.11 2.03 14.16
C ASP A 90 0.95 1.03 13.35
N ALA A 91 2.13 0.70 13.86
CA ALA A 91 2.98 -0.36 13.32
C ALA A 91 3.38 -1.29 14.47
N TYR A 92 3.15 -2.59 14.27
CA TYR A 92 3.43 -3.61 15.27
C TYR A 92 4.39 -4.64 14.68
N ALA A 93 5.34 -5.08 15.49
CA ALA A 93 6.05 -6.33 15.28
C ALA A 93 5.44 -7.39 16.22
N PRO A 94 5.44 -8.68 15.84
CA PRO A 94 5.06 -9.77 16.73
C PRO A 94 5.89 -9.81 18.02
#